data_AF-A0A9Q9M0I2-F1
#
_entry.id   AF-A0A9Q9M0I2-F1
#
_cell.length_a   1.000
_cell.length_b   1.000
_cell.length_c   1.000
_cell.angle_alpha   90.00
_cell.angle_beta   90.00
_cell.angle_gamma   90.00
#
_symmetry.space_group_name_H-M   'P 1'
#
loop_
_entity.id
_entity.type
_entity.pdbx_description
1 polymer ?
#
loop_
_entity_poly.entity_id
_entity_poly.type
_entity_poly.pdbx_seq_one_letter_code
_entity_poly.pdbx_strand_id
1 'polypeptide(L)'
;MTTYVATAPDGSEHTRKTDRTYSHAVLLEGKDGWTAVCFCGRLDLAQKKQGEHPGSIFVEVRELGATDADETKTEAAEYAEQANHEAEDAAEDDKPKLTISRLTEKLLMDETLGYAEIVDRVVAEFPDAKTTTRSVASVAAVLRKKGTPVPTRRKSAKS
;
A
#
# COMPACT_ATOMS: atom_id res chain seq x y z
N MET A 1 -22.12 -10.37 -7.13
CA MET A 1 -22.50 -9.04 -6.61
C MET A 1 -22.47 -9.05 -5.09
N THR A 2 -21.43 -8.46 -4.54
CA THR A 2 -21.17 -8.35 -3.10
C THR A 2 -21.73 -7.02 -2.59
N THR A 3 -22.27 -7.01 -1.38
CA THR A 3 -22.68 -5.78 -0.71
C THR A 3 -21.60 -5.39 0.28
N TYR A 4 -21.05 -4.20 0.13
CA TYR A 4 -20.03 -3.63 0.99
C TYR A 4 -20.64 -2.64 1.96
N VAL A 5 -20.18 -2.60 3.21
CA VAL A 5 -20.65 -1.72 4.29
C VAL A 5 -19.48 -0.91 4.84
N ALA A 6 -19.65 0.40 4.90
CA ALA A 6 -18.77 1.33 5.58
C ALA A 6 -19.51 1.89 6.80
N THR A 7 -18.91 1.82 7.98
CA THR A 7 -19.51 2.32 9.22
C THR A 7 -18.81 3.62 9.62
N ALA A 8 -19.58 4.68 9.79
CA ALA A 8 -19.10 5.97 10.25
C ALA A 8 -18.86 5.98 11.77
N PRO A 9 -18.12 6.96 12.33
CA PRO A 9 -17.83 7.06 13.76
C PRO A 9 -19.06 7.20 14.66
N ASP A 10 -20.18 7.70 14.11
CA ASP A 10 -21.47 7.82 14.80
C ASP A 10 -22.28 6.50 14.77
N GLY A 11 -21.74 5.45 14.14
CA GLY A 11 -22.39 4.16 13.95
C GLY A 11 -23.32 4.10 12.73
N SER A 12 -23.44 5.18 11.95
CA SER A 12 -24.24 5.16 10.72
C SER A 12 -23.58 4.28 9.66
N GLU A 13 -24.39 3.49 8.95
CA GLU A 13 -23.90 2.54 7.95
C GLU A 13 -24.20 3.01 6.53
N HIS A 14 -23.20 2.90 5.65
CA HIS A 14 -23.31 3.19 4.23
C HIS A 14 -23.01 1.95 3.40
N THR A 15 -23.91 1.59 2.50
CA THR A 15 -23.79 0.34 1.73
C THR A 15 -23.60 0.59 0.25
N ARG A 16 -22.84 -0.31 -0.40
CA ARG A 16 -22.66 -0.32 -1.86
C ARG A 16 -22.66 -1.73 -2.41
N LYS A 17 -23.58 -2.00 -3.33
CA LYS A 17 -23.66 -3.28 -4.04
C LYS A 17 -22.85 -3.22 -5.34
N THR A 18 -21.92 -4.13 -5.54
CA THR A 18 -21.07 -4.17 -6.75
C THR A 18 -20.46 -5.54 -6.99
N ASP A 19 -19.93 -5.79 -8.19
CA ASP A 19 -19.09 -6.95 -8.48
C ASP A 19 -17.59 -6.65 -8.34
N ARG A 20 -17.23 -5.41 -7.96
CA ARG A 20 -15.85 -5.00 -7.69
C ARG A 20 -15.50 -5.16 -6.22
N THR A 21 -14.26 -5.55 -5.94
CA THR A 21 -13.77 -5.64 -4.56
C THR A 21 -13.45 -4.26 -4.00
N TYR A 22 -14.01 -3.95 -2.84
CA TYR A 22 -13.73 -2.75 -2.08
C TYR A 22 -13.20 -3.11 -0.70
N SER A 23 -12.15 -2.39 -0.28
CA SER A 23 -11.48 -2.56 1.01
C SER A 23 -11.71 -1.36 1.93
N HIS A 24 -11.91 -0.19 1.34
CA HIS A 24 -11.94 1.10 2.05
C HIS A 24 -13.06 1.98 1.49
N ALA A 25 -13.61 2.86 2.32
CA ALA A 25 -14.56 3.88 1.91
C ALA A 25 -14.14 5.22 2.50
N VAL A 26 -14.38 6.31 1.76
CA VAL A 26 -14.16 7.68 2.23
C VAL A 26 -15.51 8.24 2.65
N LEU A 27 -15.60 8.64 3.90
CA LEU A 27 -16.79 9.24 4.51
C LEU A 27 -16.54 10.70 4.80
N LEU A 28 -17.53 11.56 4.56
CA LEU A 28 -17.46 12.98 4.84
C LEU A 28 -18.60 13.37 5.78
N GLU A 29 -18.25 14.06 6.85
CA GLU A 29 -19.22 14.66 7.77
C GLU A 29 -19.87 15.88 7.11
N GLY A 30 -21.19 15.80 6.92
CA GLY A 30 -22.02 16.89 6.43
C GLY A 30 -22.93 17.45 7.51
N LYS A 31 -23.76 18.43 7.14
CA LYS A 31 -24.75 19.02 8.05
C LYS A 31 -25.82 18.04 8.52
N ASP A 32 -26.07 17.02 7.70
CA ASP A 32 -27.11 15.99 7.92
C ASP A 32 -26.50 14.65 8.38
N GLY A 33 -25.24 14.65 8.86
CA GLY A 33 -24.51 13.47 9.29
C GLY A 33 -23.45 13.00 8.29
N TRP A 34 -22.95 11.78 8.50
CA TRP A 34 -21.91 11.20 7.65
C TRP A 34 -22.46 10.76 6.30
N THR A 35 -21.63 10.88 5.26
CA THR A 35 -21.99 10.49 3.89
C THR A 35 -20.83 9.76 3.22
N ALA A 36 -21.12 8.66 2.52
CA ALA A 36 -20.11 7.95 1.74
C ALA A 36 -19.81 8.66 0.43
N VAL A 37 -18.60 9.21 0.32
CA VAL A 37 -18.11 9.91 -0.88
C VAL A 37 -17.65 8.92 -1.93
N CYS A 38 -16.87 7.90 -1.54
CA CYS A 38 -16.45 6.86 -2.46
C CYS A 38 -16.10 5.54 -1.76
N PHE A 39 -16.13 4.45 -2.53
CA PHE A 39 -15.59 3.15 -2.13
C PHE A 39 -14.38 2.85 -3.01
N CYS A 40 -13.30 2.38 -2.38
CA CYS A 40 -11.98 2.17 -2.96
C CYS A 40 -11.46 0.76 -2.64
N GLY A 41 -10.90 0.09 -3.65
CA GLY A 41 -10.29 -1.23 -3.49
C GLY A 41 -8.82 -1.19 -3.04
N ARG A 42 -8.27 0.00 -2.78
CA ARG A 42 -6.89 0.22 -2.34
C ARG A 42 -6.80 1.40 -1.39
N LEU A 43 -5.95 1.29 -0.37
CA LEU A 43 -5.70 2.33 0.63
C LEU A 43 -5.17 3.63 -0.01
N ASP A 44 -4.19 3.53 -0.92
CA ASP A 44 -3.62 4.71 -1.61
C ASP A 44 -4.69 5.56 -2.32
N LEU A 45 -5.69 4.88 -2.91
CA LEU A 45 -6.77 5.56 -3.63
C LEU A 45 -7.74 6.22 -2.67
N ALA A 46 -8.02 5.59 -1.52
CA ALA A 46 -8.82 6.16 -0.46
C ALA A 46 -8.15 7.39 0.15
N GLN A 47 -6.85 7.32 0.48
CA GLN A 47 -6.08 8.45 1.01
C GLN A 47 -6.00 9.62 0.02
N LYS A 48 -5.77 9.32 -1.27
CA LYS A 48 -5.82 10.36 -2.31
C LYS A 48 -7.18 11.05 -2.34
N LYS A 49 -8.26 10.26 -2.27
CA LYS A 49 -9.62 10.79 -2.27
C LYS A 49 -9.93 11.57 -1.00
N GLN A 50 -9.43 11.14 0.14
CA GLN A 50 -9.53 11.87 1.39
C GLN A 50 -8.89 13.26 1.29
N GLY A 51 -7.71 13.36 0.67
CA GLY A 51 -7.03 14.63 0.42
C GLY A 51 -7.81 15.60 -0.48
N GLU A 52 -8.70 15.10 -1.34
CA GLU A 52 -9.61 15.91 -2.17
C GLU A 52 -10.83 16.44 -1.37
N HIS A 53 -11.10 15.87 -0.19
CA HIS A 53 -12.27 16.18 0.65
C HIS A 53 -11.83 16.54 2.08
N PRO A 54 -11.54 17.81 2.39
CA PRO A 54 -11.14 18.22 3.74
C PRO A 54 -12.24 17.89 4.75
N GLY A 55 -11.85 17.30 5.88
CA GLY A 55 -12.79 16.80 6.90
C GLY A 55 -13.36 15.40 6.63
N SER A 56 -12.92 14.73 5.56
CA SER A 56 -13.25 13.33 5.34
C SER A 56 -12.32 12.39 6.11
N ILE A 57 -12.86 11.23 6.45
CA ILE A 57 -12.14 10.08 6.98
C ILE A 57 -12.19 8.96 5.97
N PHE A 58 -11.27 8.00 6.07
CA PHE A 58 -11.46 6.70 5.43
C PHE A 58 -11.71 5.65 6.50
N VAL A 59 -12.54 4.67 6.17
CA VAL A 59 -12.88 3.53 7.03
C VAL A 59 -12.71 2.24 6.24
N GLU A 60 -12.40 1.16 6.94
CA GLU A 60 -12.43 -0.17 6.36
C GLU A 60 -13.85 -0.58 6.03
N VAL A 61 -13.97 -1.37 4.98
CA VAL A 61 -15.25 -1.80 4.44
C VAL A 61 -15.38 -3.30 4.63
N ARG A 62 -16.50 -3.71 5.21
CA ARG A 62 -16.85 -5.12 5.41
C ARG A 62 -17.87 -5.59 4.38
N GLU A 63 -17.85 -6.87 4.06
CA GLU A 63 -18.86 -7.49 3.20
C GLU A 63 -20.10 -7.86 4.02
N LEU A 64 -21.27 -7.30 3.68
CA LEU A 64 -22.55 -7.63 4.30
C LEU A 64 -22.94 -9.06 3.88
N GLY A 65 -22.67 -10.01 4.76
CA GLY A 65 -22.89 -11.45 4.52
C GLY A 65 -21.68 -12.34 4.85
N ALA A 66 -20.53 -11.77 5.22
CA ALA A 66 -19.52 -12.49 5.97
C ALA A 66 -20.09 -12.70 7.38
N THR A 67 -20.68 -13.86 7.62
CA THR A 67 -21.13 -14.26 8.96
C THR A 67 -19.92 -14.30 9.88
N ASP A 68 -19.83 -13.34 10.80
CA ASP A 68 -19.05 -13.45 12.03
C ASP A 68 -19.39 -14.78 12.70
N ALA A 69 -18.47 -15.73 12.62
CA ALA A 69 -18.42 -16.91 13.44
C ALA A 69 -17.00 -17.02 13.99
N ASP A 70 -16.83 -16.31 15.11
CA ASP A 70 -16.13 -16.74 16.32
C ASP A 70 -14.65 -17.16 16.27
N GLU A 71 -14.01 -16.96 17.42
CA GLU A 71 -12.59 -16.84 17.64
C GLU A 71 -11.75 -18.13 17.40
N THR A 72 -10.43 -17.88 17.35
CA THR A 72 -9.31 -18.78 17.70
C THR A 72 -8.77 -19.80 16.68
N LYS A 73 -7.58 -19.44 16.17
CA LYS A 73 -6.31 -20.19 16.25
C LYS A 73 -6.04 -21.34 15.26
N THR A 74 -4.87 -21.17 14.63
CA THR A 74 -3.88 -22.13 14.11
C THR A 74 -3.99 -22.72 12.70
N GLU A 75 -2.98 -22.29 11.91
CA GLU A 75 -2.08 -23.07 11.04
C GLU A 75 -2.50 -23.52 9.63
N ALA A 76 -1.86 -22.84 8.66
CA ALA A 76 -0.99 -23.40 7.63
C ALA A 76 -1.58 -24.35 6.58
N ALA A 77 -1.74 -23.83 5.35
CA ALA A 77 -1.08 -24.36 4.14
C ALA A 77 -1.29 -23.40 2.96
N GLU A 78 -0.26 -22.61 2.70
CA GLU A 78 0.34 -22.30 1.38
C GLU A 78 -0.56 -22.31 0.12
N TYR A 79 -0.74 -21.16 -0.55
CA TYR A 79 0.15 -20.71 -1.64
C TYR A 79 -0.37 -19.40 -2.32
N ALA A 80 0.35 -18.31 -2.04
CA ALA A 80 0.60 -17.12 -2.84
C ALA A 80 -0.57 -16.29 -3.44
N GLU A 81 -0.84 -15.11 -2.88
CA GLU A 81 -0.33 -13.84 -3.42
C GLU A 81 -0.56 -12.66 -2.47
N GLN A 82 0.50 -11.86 -2.28
CA GLN A 82 0.46 -10.44 -1.87
C GLN A 82 -0.03 -10.11 -0.46
N ALA A 83 0.79 -10.47 0.52
CA ALA A 83 0.84 -9.74 1.79
C ALA A 83 2.21 -9.06 1.92
N ASN A 84 2.26 -7.74 1.78
CA ASN A 84 3.14 -6.95 2.62
C ASN A 84 2.33 -5.75 3.10
N HIS A 85 1.61 -6.04 4.17
CA HIS A 85 0.88 -5.12 5.00
C HIS A 85 1.90 -4.22 5.69
N GLU A 86 1.80 -2.92 5.44
CA GLU A 86 2.37 -1.89 6.30
C GLU A 86 1.71 -2.02 7.67
N ALA A 87 2.48 -2.37 8.69
CA ALA A 87 2.07 -2.29 10.09
C ALA A 87 2.86 -1.18 10.78
N GLU A 88 2.12 -0.11 11.01
CA GLU A 88 2.06 0.71 12.21
C GLU A 88 3.26 1.54 12.70
N ASP A 89 2.88 2.80 12.93
CA ASP A 89 3.51 3.87 13.68
C ASP A 89 3.38 3.60 15.19
N ALA A 90 4.50 3.62 15.92
CA ALA A 90 4.58 4.08 17.31
C ALA A 90 6.04 4.05 17.81
N ALA A 91 6.55 5.26 18.07
CA ALA A 91 7.54 5.67 19.08
C ALA A 91 8.88 4.90 19.27
N GLU A 92 9.95 5.67 18.99
CA GLU A 92 11.25 5.72 19.68
C GLU A 92 12.08 4.43 19.78
N ASP A 93 12.86 4.17 18.73
CA ASP A 93 14.24 3.71 18.87
C ASP A 93 15.05 4.18 17.65
N ASP A 94 16.23 4.73 17.88
CA ASP A 94 17.08 5.51 16.96
C ASP A 94 17.74 4.65 15.86
N LYS A 95 17.02 3.71 15.25
CA LYS A 95 17.47 2.94 14.09
C LYS A 95 16.34 2.84 13.08
N PRO A 96 16.40 3.55 11.94
CA PRO A 96 15.35 3.46 10.94
C PRO A 96 15.23 2.02 10.46
N LYS A 97 14.08 1.38 10.73
CA LYS A 97 13.70 0.06 10.19
C LYS A 97 14.00 0.08 8.69
N LEU A 98 14.97 -0.73 8.25
CA LEU A 98 15.29 -0.88 6.84
C LEU A 98 14.08 -1.55 6.20
N THR A 99 13.39 -0.83 5.31
CA THR A 99 12.34 -1.39 4.45
C THR A 99 12.90 -1.56 3.05
N ILE A 100 12.38 -2.52 2.28
CA ILE A 100 12.82 -2.78 0.89
C ILE A 100 12.77 -1.49 0.06
N SER A 101 11.71 -0.70 0.20
CA SER A 101 11.54 0.58 -0.51
C SER A 101 12.63 1.59 -0.12
N ARG A 102 12.88 1.81 1.19
CA ARG A 102 13.95 2.73 1.63
C ARG A 102 15.33 2.26 1.22
N LEU A 103 15.61 0.96 1.31
CA LEU A 103 16.88 0.38 0.91
C LEU A 103 17.07 0.54 -0.61
N THR A 104 16.03 0.26 -1.41
CA THR A 104 16.07 0.45 -2.87
C THR A 104 16.26 1.91 -3.24
N GLU A 105 15.56 2.84 -2.59
CA GLU A 105 15.74 4.28 -2.77
C GLU A 105 17.17 4.73 -2.48
N LYS A 106 17.73 4.29 -1.35
CA LYS A 106 19.11 4.60 -0.96
C LYS A 106 20.12 4.07 -1.97
N LEU A 107 19.94 2.84 -2.45
CA LEU A 107 20.80 2.23 -3.46
C LEU A 107 20.61 2.87 -4.86
N LEU A 108 19.42 3.38 -5.17
CA LEU A 108 19.16 4.09 -6.42
C LEU A 108 19.92 5.42 -6.52
N MET A 109 20.23 6.06 -5.38
CA MET A 109 21.06 7.27 -5.34
C MET A 109 22.56 6.99 -5.56
N ASP A 110 23.02 5.75 -5.39
CA ASP A 110 24.43 5.40 -5.54
C ASP A 110 24.79 5.17 -7.01
N GLU A 111 25.36 6.17 -7.66
CA GLU A 111 25.74 6.15 -9.09
C GLU A 111 26.63 4.97 -9.49
N THR A 112 27.30 4.32 -8.55
CA THR A 112 28.20 3.19 -8.82
C THR A 112 27.46 1.87 -9.09
N LEU A 113 26.17 1.74 -8.70
CA LEU A 113 25.46 0.46 -8.70
C LEU A 113 24.49 0.27 -9.88
N GLY A 114 24.67 -0.76 -10.69
CA GLY A 114 23.69 -1.15 -11.69
C GLY A 114 22.37 -1.66 -11.08
N TYR A 115 21.27 -1.65 -11.84
CA TYR A 115 19.98 -2.18 -11.34
C TYR A 115 20.06 -3.66 -10.91
N ALA A 116 20.95 -4.46 -11.51
CA ALA A 116 21.18 -5.84 -11.09
C ALA A 116 21.84 -5.90 -9.71
N GLU A 117 22.86 -5.09 -9.46
CA GLU A 117 23.55 -5.03 -8.17
C GLU A 117 22.65 -4.49 -7.05
N ILE A 118 21.73 -3.57 -7.40
CA ILE A 118 20.69 -3.11 -6.47
C ILE A 118 19.77 -4.27 -6.08
N VAL A 119 19.36 -5.11 -7.04
CA VAL A 119 18.56 -6.31 -6.75
C VAL A 119 19.32 -7.27 -5.85
N ASP A 120 20.59 -7.55 -6.16
CA ASP A 120 21.41 -8.48 -5.36
C ASP A 120 21.54 -8.01 -3.92
N ARG A 121 21.74 -6.70 -3.68
CA ARG A 121 21.78 -6.14 -2.32
C ARG A 121 20.43 -6.17 -1.61
N VAL A 122 19.34 -5.94 -2.34
CA VAL A 122 17.99 -6.03 -1.77
C VAL A 122 17.68 -7.47 -1.37
N VAL A 123 18.04 -8.46 -2.19
CA VAL A 123 17.81 -9.89 -1.91
C VAL A 123 18.75 -10.40 -0.80
N ALA A 124 19.97 -9.86 -0.72
CA ALA A 124 20.90 -10.19 0.37
C ALA A 124 20.35 -9.74 1.74
N GLU A 125 19.73 -8.56 1.81
CA GLU A 125 19.14 -8.05 3.05
C GLU A 125 17.73 -8.59 3.31
N PHE A 126 16.98 -8.88 2.24
CA PHE A 126 15.61 -9.42 2.27
C PHE A 126 15.49 -10.63 1.34
N PRO A 127 15.85 -11.84 1.81
CA PRO A 127 15.84 -13.04 0.98
C PRO A 127 14.44 -13.42 0.47
N ASP A 128 13.38 -13.04 1.19
CA ASP A 128 11.99 -13.26 0.78
C ASP A 128 11.47 -12.22 -0.24
N ALA A 129 12.27 -11.20 -0.55
CA ALA A 129 11.85 -10.12 -1.44
C ALA A 129 11.86 -10.56 -2.91
N LYS A 130 10.70 -10.46 -3.58
CA LYS A 130 10.55 -10.69 -5.02
C LYS A 130 11.01 -9.50 -5.88
N THR A 131 12.12 -8.88 -5.49
CA THR A 131 12.63 -7.68 -6.16
C THR A 131 13.25 -8.05 -7.50
N THR A 132 12.91 -7.31 -8.55
CA THR A 132 13.43 -7.55 -9.91
C THR A 132 14.02 -6.27 -10.48
N THR A 133 14.88 -6.39 -11.49
CA THR A 133 15.44 -5.22 -12.19
C THR A 133 14.35 -4.33 -12.78
N ARG A 134 13.23 -4.92 -13.21
CA ARG A 134 12.05 -4.21 -13.72
C ARG A 134 11.34 -3.42 -12.62
N SER A 135 11.17 -3.99 -11.43
CA SER A 135 10.53 -3.27 -10.31
C SER A 135 11.43 -2.12 -9.85
N VAL A 136 12.74 -2.32 -9.74
CA VAL A 136 13.71 -1.26 -9.40
C VAL A 136 13.71 -0.14 -10.44
N ALA A 137 13.70 -0.46 -11.73
CA ALA A 137 13.62 0.54 -12.80
C ALA A 137 12.30 1.34 -12.77
N SER A 138 11.20 0.69 -12.41
CA SER A 138 9.90 1.36 -12.23
C SER A 138 9.93 2.34 -11.06
N VAL A 139 10.50 1.94 -9.92
CA VAL A 139 10.69 2.83 -8.75
C VAL A 139 11.56 4.02 -9.12
N ALA A 140 12.68 3.80 -9.81
CA ALA A 140 13.55 4.88 -10.29
C ALA A 140 12.81 5.87 -11.19
N ALA A 141 11.96 5.38 -12.09
CA ALA A 141 11.15 6.24 -12.96
C ALA A 141 10.13 7.08 -12.18
N VAL A 142 9.48 6.49 -11.17
CA VAL A 142 8.55 7.20 -10.28
C VAL A 142 9.27 8.30 -9.49
N LEU A 143 10.46 8.02 -8.96
CA LEU A 143 11.26 9.00 -8.21
C LEU A 143 11.69 10.17 -9.10
N ARG A 144 12.14 9.91 -10.34
CA ARG A 144 12.44 10.98 -11.31
C ARG A 144 11.21 11.82 -11.62
N LYS A 145 10.04 11.19 -11.78
CA LYS A 145 8.76 11.89 -12.00
C LYS A 145 8.38 12.78 -10.81
N LYS A 146 8.74 12.39 -9.59
CA LYS A 146 8.53 13.18 -8.37
C LYS A 146 9.59 14.28 -8.16
N GLY A 147 10.55 14.42 -9.07
CA GLY A 147 11.60 15.44 -9.00
C GLY A 147 12.84 15.04 -8.21
N THR A 148 12.93 13.78 -7.76
CA THR A 148 14.15 13.28 -7.10
C THR A 148 15.25 13.05 -8.16
N PRO A 149 16.49 13.53 -7.92
CA PRO A 149 17.58 13.43 -8.89
C PRO A 149 18.16 12.01 -8.95
N VAL A 150 17.38 11.05 -9.42
CA VAL A 150 17.81 9.65 -9.56
C VAL A 150 18.58 9.47 -10.88
N PRO A 151 19.84 9.02 -10.85
CA PRO A 151 20.68 8.84 -12.03
C PRO A 151 20.00 7.98 -13.11
N THR A 152 20.03 8.44 -14.36
CA THR A 152 19.53 7.71 -15.53
C THR A 152 20.55 6.65 -15.95
N ARG A 153 20.46 5.46 -15.35
CA ARG A 153 21.29 4.32 -15.70
C ARG A 153 20.88 3.79 -17.08
N ARG A 154 21.67 4.09 -18.11
CA ARG A 154 21.61 3.37 -19.38
C ARG A 154 22.26 1.99 -19.16
N LYS A 155 21.77 0.97 -19.89
CA LYS A 155 22.39 -0.36 -19.89
C LYS A 155 23.90 -0.20 -20.06
N SER A 156 24.68 -0.73 -19.12
CA SER A 156 26.10 -0.93 -19.35
C SER A 156 26.24 -1.75 -20.62
N ALA A 157 26.91 -1.17 -21.62
CA ALA A 157 27.45 -1.93 -22.72
C ALA A 157 28.37 -2.98 -22.08
N LYS A 158 28.05 -4.24 -22.32
CA LYS A 158 28.84 -5.39 -21.91
C LYS A 158 30.25 -5.19 -22.48
N SER A 159 31.24 -4.98 -21.62
CA SER A 159 32.65 -5.15 -21.99
C SER A 159 33.05 -6.60 -21.87
#